data_AF-L9ZBB9-F1
#
_entry.id   AF-L9ZBB9-F1
#
_cell.length_a   1.000
_cell.length_b   1.000
_cell.length_c   1.000
_cell.angle_alpha   90.00
_cell.angle_beta   90.00
_cell.angle_gamma   90.00
#
_symmetry.space_group_name_H-M   'P 1'
#
loop_
_entity.id
_entity.type
_entity.pdbx_description
1 polymer ?
#
loop_
_entity_poly.entity_id
_entity_poly.type
_entity_poly.pdbx_seq_one_letter_code
_entity_poly.pdbx_strand_id
1 'polypeptide(L)'
;MAGRTEQALELISIWLFYGILTLSVPVALMYGLGAAENTSNLVKFFLYAIIGLPVVLFSVIRVYLKNRGFFEANPELKGFDFITIHSPEQTFLGKNLEWVRSPIRLTVVFLIVGMLFGMLVSQSGQFAPGVPVLVQGSVAESTTALGLAVEPAVSAETLFFNVGVLMATTAVLTFFLVRSGMDLSAAIVASKTVSVVTTTLAFLFYHNFRYGGSETSQVGILLLGFITNTLTAVTHSIIPAYMIHGSGNLFQKASSASIWANEVSVALALLVALAGAVLLGFIFILDSKE
;
A
#
# COMPACT_ATOMS: atom_id res chain seq x y z
N MET A 1 -15.22 22.74 -13.15
CA MET A 1 -13.80 22.98 -12.80
C MET A 1 -13.28 22.02 -11.74
N ALA A 2 -14.06 21.68 -10.69
CA ALA A 2 -13.67 20.75 -9.63
C ALA A 2 -13.05 19.41 -10.11
N GLY A 3 -13.68 18.71 -11.07
CA GLY A 3 -13.19 17.40 -11.54
C GLY A 3 -11.80 17.41 -12.19
N ARG A 4 -11.38 18.52 -12.83
CA ARG A 4 -10.03 18.62 -13.43
C ARG A 4 -8.94 18.75 -12.38
N THR A 5 -9.25 19.39 -11.25
CA THR A 5 -8.31 19.55 -10.13
C THR A 5 -8.10 18.21 -9.41
N GLU A 6 -9.17 17.45 -9.16
CA GLU A 6 -9.10 16.11 -8.55
C GLU A 6 -8.25 15.14 -9.37
N GLN A 7 -8.43 15.13 -10.69
CA GLN A 7 -7.66 14.30 -11.62
C GLN A 7 -6.16 14.66 -11.64
N ALA A 8 -5.83 15.95 -11.57
CA ALA A 8 -4.44 16.40 -11.48
C ALA A 8 -3.80 15.98 -10.15
N LEU A 9 -4.53 16.13 -9.04
CA LEU A 9 -4.08 15.71 -7.71
C LEU A 9 -3.87 14.19 -7.63
N GLU A 10 -4.71 13.39 -8.30
CA GLU A 10 -4.52 11.95 -8.39
C GLU A 10 -3.20 11.60 -9.10
N LEU A 11 -2.95 12.19 -10.28
CA LEU A 11 -1.69 11.94 -11.00
C LEU A 11 -0.48 12.39 -10.19
N ILE A 12 -0.53 13.58 -9.59
CA ILE A 12 0.54 14.08 -8.71
C ILE A 12 0.78 13.09 -7.58
N SER A 13 -0.28 12.62 -6.92
CA SER A 13 -0.18 11.69 -5.79
C SER A 13 0.41 10.34 -6.20
N ILE A 14 0.03 9.79 -7.36
CA ILE A 14 0.61 8.55 -7.90
C ILE A 14 2.10 8.74 -8.22
N TRP A 15 2.45 9.86 -8.85
CA TRP A 15 3.84 10.19 -9.18
C TRP A 15 4.68 10.49 -7.93
N LEU A 16 4.12 11.12 -6.90
CA LEU A 16 4.80 11.30 -5.62
C LEU A 16 4.99 9.95 -4.94
N PHE A 17 3.96 9.10 -4.89
CA PHE A 17 4.05 7.78 -4.27
C PHE A 17 5.10 6.90 -4.95
N TYR A 18 5.02 6.71 -6.28
CA TYR A 18 5.97 5.90 -7.03
C TYR A 18 7.33 6.58 -7.19
N GLY A 19 7.35 7.84 -7.60
CA GLY A 19 8.56 8.60 -7.87
C GLY A 19 9.40 8.87 -6.62
N ILE A 20 8.78 9.15 -5.47
CA ILE A 20 9.53 9.37 -4.22
C ILE A 20 9.82 8.06 -3.52
N LEU A 21 8.80 7.24 -3.21
CA LEU A 21 8.97 6.08 -2.33
C LEU A 21 9.54 4.86 -3.05
N THR A 22 9.19 4.64 -4.33
CA THR A 22 9.68 3.50 -5.11
C THR A 22 11.00 3.81 -5.84
N LEU A 23 11.21 5.06 -6.28
CA LEU A 23 12.39 5.43 -7.06
C LEU A 23 13.38 6.29 -6.26
N SER A 24 13.01 7.51 -5.87
CA SER A 24 13.99 8.52 -5.41
C SER A 24 14.62 8.16 -4.05
N VAL A 25 13.83 7.72 -3.07
CA VAL A 25 14.34 7.33 -1.75
C VAL A 25 15.27 6.11 -1.89
N PRO A 26 14.88 5.01 -2.57
CA PRO A 26 15.79 3.89 -2.82
C PRO A 26 17.04 4.28 -3.60
N VAL A 27 16.94 5.12 -4.63
CA VAL A 27 18.11 5.62 -5.41
C VAL A 27 19.04 6.42 -4.51
N ALA A 28 18.51 7.32 -3.68
CA ALA A 28 19.30 8.10 -2.73
C ALA A 28 20.01 7.19 -1.72
N LEU A 29 19.34 6.15 -1.21
CA LEU A 29 19.96 5.17 -0.31
C LEU A 29 21.00 4.30 -1.02
N MET A 30 20.75 3.87 -2.26
CA MET A 30 21.68 3.05 -3.06
C MET A 30 22.96 3.79 -3.42
N TYR A 31 22.85 5.01 -3.94
CA TYR A 31 24.00 5.74 -4.48
C TYR A 31 24.58 6.79 -3.52
N GLY A 32 23.76 7.35 -2.63
CA GLY A 32 24.22 8.32 -1.62
C GLY A 32 24.91 7.68 -0.42
N LEU A 33 24.57 6.42 -0.10
CA LEU A 33 25.07 5.71 1.08
C LEU A 33 25.76 4.38 0.74
N GLY A 34 26.12 4.16 -0.52
CA GLY A 34 26.96 3.02 -0.96
C GLY A 34 26.27 1.66 -1.05
N ALA A 35 24.96 1.56 -0.81
CA ALA A 35 24.24 0.28 -0.82
C ALA A 35 24.09 -0.38 -2.20
N ALA A 36 24.46 0.34 -3.28
CA ALA A 36 24.52 -0.17 -4.65
C ALA A 36 25.62 -1.21 -4.88
N GLU A 37 26.63 -1.30 -4.00
CA GLU A 37 27.70 -2.30 -4.10
C GLU A 37 27.17 -3.74 -3.90
N ASN A 38 26.00 -3.88 -3.26
CA ASN A 38 25.33 -5.17 -3.10
C ASN A 38 24.38 -5.43 -4.28
N THR A 39 24.75 -6.38 -5.15
CA THR A 39 23.94 -6.81 -6.31
C THR A 39 22.51 -7.21 -5.93
N SER A 40 22.28 -7.76 -4.73
CA SER A 40 20.93 -8.11 -4.27
C SER A 40 20.03 -6.88 -4.12
N ASN A 41 20.59 -5.75 -3.66
CA ASN A 41 19.84 -4.51 -3.50
C ASN A 41 19.46 -3.90 -4.86
N LEU A 42 20.38 -3.91 -5.83
CA LEU A 42 20.11 -3.47 -7.20
C LEU A 42 19.03 -4.32 -7.88
N VAL A 43 19.12 -5.64 -7.79
CA VAL A 43 18.12 -6.55 -8.37
C VAL A 43 16.74 -6.31 -7.76
N LYS A 44 16.66 -6.16 -6.43
CA LYS A 44 15.40 -5.83 -5.74
C LYS A 44 14.84 -4.48 -6.21
N PHE A 45 15.68 -3.46 -6.30
CA PHE A 45 15.26 -2.14 -6.76
C PHE A 45 14.62 -2.20 -8.16
N PHE A 46 15.31 -2.81 -9.13
CA PHE A 46 14.78 -2.91 -10.49
C PHE A 46 13.51 -3.74 -10.55
N LEU A 47 13.45 -4.87 -9.84
CA LEU A 47 12.25 -5.71 -9.76
C LEU A 47 11.05 -4.89 -9.28
N TYR A 48 11.20 -4.13 -8.20
CA TYR A 48 10.11 -3.35 -7.61
C TYR A 48 9.73 -2.12 -8.43
N ALA A 49 10.69 -1.46 -9.07
CA ALA A 49 10.41 -0.42 -10.06
C ALA A 49 9.57 -0.97 -11.22
N ILE A 50 9.96 -2.14 -11.78
CA ILE A 50 9.22 -2.78 -12.88
C ILE A 50 7.81 -3.19 -12.46
N ILE A 51 7.63 -3.70 -11.24
CA ILE A 51 6.32 -4.13 -10.73
C ILE A 51 5.36 -2.95 -10.54
N GLY A 52 5.83 -1.80 -10.05
CA GLY A 52 4.98 -0.61 -9.83
C GLY A 52 4.64 0.16 -11.11
N LEU A 53 5.53 0.16 -12.10
CA LEU A 53 5.42 0.97 -13.31
C LEU A 53 4.12 0.76 -14.12
N PRO A 54 3.63 -0.47 -14.37
CA PRO A 54 2.39 -0.69 -15.10
C PRO A 54 1.18 0.03 -14.49
N VAL A 55 1.10 0.10 -13.17
CA VAL A 55 0.00 0.76 -12.46
C VAL A 55 0.04 2.27 -12.70
N VAL A 56 1.22 2.86 -12.68
CA VAL A 56 1.42 4.29 -12.96
C VAL A 56 1.04 4.61 -14.40
N LEU A 57 1.53 3.83 -15.37
CA LEU A 57 1.22 4.01 -16.79
C LEU A 57 -0.28 3.86 -17.06
N PHE A 58 -0.90 2.85 -16.48
CA PHE A 58 -2.34 2.64 -16.60
C PHE A 58 -3.13 3.82 -16.02
N SER A 59 -2.72 4.35 -14.87
CA SER A 59 -3.39 5.49 -14.22
C SER A 59 -3.36 6.74 -15.09
N VAL A 60 -2.24 7.01 -15.78
CA VAL A 60 -2.13 8.11 -16.76
C VAL A 60 -3.14 7.93 -17.89
N ILE A 61 -3.24 6.72 -18.46
CA ILE A 61 -4.19 6.40 -19.54
C ILE A 61 -5.63 6.56 -19.03
N ARG A 62 -5.96 6.01 -17.86
CA ARG A 62 -7.30 6.09 -17.28
C ARG A 62 -7.72 7.53 -17.02
N VAL A 63 -6.86 8.36 -16.44
CA VAL A 63 -7.14 9.79 -16.22
C VAL A 63 -7.34 10.51 -17.56
N TYR A 64 -6.50 10.24 -18.57
CA TYR A 64 -6.67 10.79 -19.90
C TYR A 64 -8.04 10.44 -20.52
N LEU A 65 -8.47 9.18 -20.41
CA LEU A 65 -9.78 8.72 -20.89
C LEU A 65 -10.93 9.38 -20.13
N LYS A 66 -10.84 9.46 -18.80
CA LYS A 66 -11.83 10.13 -17.95
C LYS A 66 -12.02 11.59 -18.30
N ASN A 67 -10.92 12.32 -18.56
CA ASN A 67 -10.97 13.75 -18.93
C ASN A 67 -11.74 14.01 -20.24
N ARG A 68 -11.91 12.98 -21.07
CA ARG A 68 -12.64 13.04 -22.35
C ARG A 68 -14.07 12.52 -22.26
N GLY A 69 -14.56 12.18 -21.07
CA GLY A 69 -15.91 11.66 -20.89
C GLY A 69 -16.08 10.21 -21.36
N PHE A 70 -14.98 9.44 -21.48
CA PHE A 70 -15.03 8.11 -22.09
C PHE A 70 -15.88 7.11 -21.27
N PHE A 71 -15.78 7.16 -19.93
CA PHE A 71 -16.52 6.25 -19.06
C PHE A 71 -17.99 6.65 -18.88
N GLU A 72 -18.30 7.93 -19.08
CA GLU A 72 -19.66 8.46 -19.15
C GLU A 72 -20.34 8.01 -20.45
N ALA A 73 -19.60 7.98 -21.56
CA ALA A 73 -20.08 7.48 -22.85
C ALA A 73 -20.20 5.95 -22.92
N ASN A 74 -19.48 5.21 -22.08
CA ASN A 74 -19.47 3.73 -22.06
C ASN A 74 -19.70 3.21 -20.62
N PRO A 75 -20.96 3.23 -20.11
CA PRO A 75 -21.28 2.91 -18.72
C PRO A 75 -20.83 1.52 -18.25
N GLU A 76 -20.77 0.54 -19.15
CA GLU A 76 -20.28 -0.81 -18.89
C GLU A 76 -18.77 -0.84 -18.55
N LEU A 77 -18.00 0.15 -19.02
CA LEU A 77 -16.58 0.31 -18.72
C LEU A 77 -16.34 1.15 -17.47
N LYS A 78 -17.40 1.62 -16.79
CA LYS A 78 -17.27 2.45 -15.58
C LYS A 78 -16.47 1.77 -14.48
N GLY A 79 -16.45 0.43 -14.43
CA GLY A 79 -15.58 -0.37 -13.56
C GLY A 79 -14.10 -0.01 -13.66
N PHE A 80 -13.59 0.38 -14.83
CA PHE A 80 -12.19 0.79 -15.02
C PHE A 80 -11.91 2.20 -14.46
N ASP A 81 -12.94 3.03 -14.27
CA ASP A 81 -12.82 4.29 -13.55
C ASP A 81 -12.63 4.07 -12.03
N PHE A 82 -12.74 2.84 -11.53
CA PHE A 82 -12.49 2.53 -10.12
C PHE A 82 -11.00 2.25 -9.83
N ILE A 83 -10.13 2.22 -10.85
CA ILE A 83 -8.70 1.97 -10.64
C ILE A 83 -8.02 3.29 -10.29
N THR A 84 -7.82 3.51 -8.99
CA THR A 84 -7.31 4.76 -8.42
C THR A 84 -6.69 4.52 -7.04
N ILE A 85 -5.79 5.39 -6.58
CA ILE A 85 -5.13 5.24 -5.28
C ILE A 85 -6.00 5.69 -4.09
N HIS A 86 -6.99 6.56 -4.31
CA HIS A 86 -7.88 7.05 -3.26
C HIS A 86 -9.15 7.68 -3.88
N SER A 87 -10.28 6.99 -3.77
CA SER A 87 -11.60 7.48 -4.21
C SER A 87 -12.71 6.91 -3.31
N PRO A 88 -12.68 7.19 -2.00
CA PRO A 88 -13.56 6.59 -1.00
C PRO A 88 -15.05 6.81 -1.26
N GLU A 89 -15.44 7.88 -1.95
CA GLU A 89 -16.81 8.16 -2.41
C GLU A 89 -17.43 7.04 -3.26
N GLN A 90 -16.60 6.13 -3.80
CA GLN A 90 -17.02 4.94 -4.53
C GLN A 90 -17.49 3.79 -3.63
N THR A 91 -17.38 3.91 -2.30
CA THR A 91 -17.74 2.86 -1.33
C THR A 91 -18.85 3.29 -0.39
N PHE A 92 -19.48 2.30 0.26
CA PHE A 92 -20.42 2.56 1.35
C PHE A 92 -19.75 3.33 2.50
N LEU A 93 -18.53 2.97 2.89
CA LEU A 93 -17.83 3.65 3.99
C LEU A 93 -17.54 5.11 3.63
N GLY A 94 -16.95 5.40 2.47
CA GLY A 94 -16.69 6.79 2.10
C GLY A 94 -17.98 7.58 1.86
N LYS A 95 -19.09 6.96 1.45
CA LYS A 95 -20.39 7.65 1.34
C LYS A 95 -20.96 8.07 2.70
N ASN A 96 -20.75 7.28 3.75
CA ASN A 96 -21.37 7.50 5.06
C ASN A 96 -20.42 8.05 6.13
N LEU A 97 -19.11 7.95 5.94
CA LEU A 97 -18.09 8.37 6.90
C LEU A 97 -17.19 9.43 6.26
N GLU A 98 -17.46 10.69 6.56
CA GLU A 98 -16.73 11.83 5.97
C GLU A 98 -15.22 11.78 6.24
N TRP A 99 -14.80 11.28 7.40
CA TRP A 99 -13.39 11.20 7.75
C TRP A 99 -12.59 10.25 6.83
N VAL A 100 -13.24 9.24 6.24
CA VAL A 100 -12.61 8.30 5.28
C VAL A 100 -12.29 9.01 3.96
N ARG A 101 -13.02 10.09 3.63
CA ARG A 101 -12.76 10.92 2.45
C ARG A 101 -11.53 11.81 2.59
N SER A 102 -11.07 12.04 3.81
CA SER A 102 -9.86 12.83 4.04
C SER A 102 -8.65 11.89 4.00
N PRO A 103 -7.79 11.97 2.97
CA PRO A 103 -6.59 11.13 2.90
C PRO A 103 -5.69 11.35 4.12
N ILE A 104 -5.62 12.57 4.62
CA ILE A 104 -4.85 12.94 5.81
C ILE A 104 -5.38 12.24 7.07
N ARG A 105 -6.68 12.35 7.35
CA ARG A 105 -7.28 11.70 8.53
C ARG A 105 -7.15 10.18 8.43
N LEU A 106 -7.36 9.63 7.23
CA LEU A 106 -7.20 8.22 6.97
C LEU A 106 -5.74 7.77 7.22
N THR A 107 -4.75 8.54 6.76
CA THR A 107 -3.33 8.30 7.03
C THR A 107 -3.04 8.31 8.51
N VAL A 108 -3.48 9.33 9.27
CA VAL A 108 -3.22 9.40 10.73
C VAL A 108 -3.80 8.20 11.46
N VAL A 109 -5.06 7.85 11.19
CA VAL A 109 -5.73 6.70 11.81
C VAL A 109 -5.00 5.40 11.46
N PHE A 110 -4.70 5.16 10.18
CA PHE A 110 -4.07 3.92 9.76
C PHE A 110 -2.57 3.85 10.05
N LEU A 111 -1.91 4.98 10.26
CA LEU A 111 -0.56 5.01 10.81
C LEU A 111 -0.57 4.44 12.24
N ILE A 112 -1.51 4.87 13.09
CA ILE A 112 -1.69 4.33 14.44
C ILE A 112 -1.99 2.82 14.40
N VAL A 113 -2.97 2.41 13.59
CA VAL A 113 -3.34 0.99 13.43
C VAL A 113 -2.17 0.18 12.89
N GLY A 114 -1.45 0.72 11.90
CA GLY A 114 -0.28 0.10 11.30
C GLY A 114 0.83 -0.12 12.31
N MET A 115 1.14 0.85 13.17
CA MET A 115 2.15 0.68 14.22
C MET A 115 1.75 -0.40 15.23
N LEU A 116 0.50 -0.43 15.68
CA LEU A 116 0.00 -1.47 16.57
C LEU A 116 0.13 -2.85 15.92
N PHE A 117 -0.22 -2.95 14.65
CA PHE A 117 0.00 -4.17 13.86
C PHE A 117 1.49 -4.53 13.77
N GLY A 118 2.36 -3.57 13.48
CA GLY A 118 3.81 -3.76 13.41
C GLY A 118 4.42 -4.27 14.72
N MET A 119 3.95 -3.76 15.86
CA MET A 119 4.34 -4.27 17.19
C MET A 119 3.97 -5.74 17.35
N LEU A 120 2.72 -6.12 17.03
CA LEU A 120 2.27 -7.51 17.10
C LEU A 120 3.09 -8.42 16.17
N VAL A 121 3.43 -7.94 14.97
CA VAL A 121 4.30 -8.65 14.02
C VAL A 121 5.69 -8.88 14.63
N SER A 122 6.29 -7.83 15.21
CA SER A 122 7.63 -7.92 15.83
C SER A 122 7.67 -8.91 17.00
N GLN A 123 6.63 -8.96 17.82
CA GLN A 123 6.56 -9.88 18.96
C GLN A 123 6.30 -11.34 18.55
N SER A 124 5.45 -11.55 17.54
CA SER A 124 5.02 -12.89 17.14
C SER A 124 6.01 -13.61 16.21
N GLY A 125 6.81 -12.86 15.44
CA GLY A 125 7.70 -13.41 14.41
C GLY A 125 6.99 -14.10 13.24
N GLN A 126 5.65 -14.15 13.23
CA GLN A 126 4.85 -14.98 12.32
C GLN A 126 4.74 -14.45 10.88
N PHE A 127 5.16 -13.21 10.62
CA PHE A 127 5.12 -12.60 9.28
C PHE A 127 6.50 -12.53 8.61
N ALA A 128 7.44 -13.40 9.00
CA ALA A 128 8.83 -13.35 8.55
C ALA A 128 9.22 -14.49 7.59
N PRO A 129 9.13 -14.29 6.26
CA PRO A 129 9.92 -15.06 5.33
C PRO A 129 11.27 -14.38 5.08
N GLY A 130 12.37 -15.10 5.37
CA GLY A 130 13.67 -14.91 4.70
C GLY A 130 14.31 -13.52 4.77
N VAL A 131 14.37 -12.90 5.95
CA VAL A 131 15.12 -11.64 6.10
C VAL A 131 16.63 -11.93 6.05
N PRO A 132 17.41 -11.31 5.15
CA PRO A 132 18.85 -11.40 5.22
C PRO A 132 19.32 -10.82 6.55
N VAL A 133 20.17 -11.56 7.28
CA VAL A 133 20.77 -11.09 8.53
C VAL A 133 21.57 -9.82 8.22
N LEU A 134 21.21 -8.70 8.85
CA LEU A 134 22.01 -7.47 8.74
C LEU A 134 23.32 -7.68 9.51
N VAL A 135 24.44 -7.38 8.87
CA VAL A 135 25.77 -7.47 9.47
C VAL A 135 25.81 -6.53 10.69
N GLN A 136 26.17 -7.08 11.85
CA GLN A 136 26.26 -6.36 13.12
C GLN A 136 27.37 -5.30 13.08
N GLY A 137 27.08 -4.05 13.45
CA GLY A 137 28.16 -3.11 13.85
C GLY A 137 27.99 -1.60 13.65
N SER A 138 26.96 -1.08 12.98
CA SER A 138 26.88 0.36 12.72
C SER A 138 25.43 0.87 12.65
N VAL A 139 25.09 1.85 13.49
CA VAL A 139 23.77 2.52 13.44
C VAL A 139 23.56 3.20 12.09
N ALA A 140 24.62 3.70 11.45
CA ALA A 140 24.57 4.33 10.12
C ALA A 140 24.37 3.34 8.97
N GLU A 141 24.90 2.10 9.07
CA GLU A 141 24.60 1.02 8.11
C GLU A 141 23.21 0.43 8.35
N SER A 142 22.75 0.39 9.61
CA SER A 142 21.46 -0.19 9.99
C SER A 142 20.26 0.59 9.47
N THR A 143 20.30 1.93 9.44
CA THR A 143 19.20 2.77 8.92
C THR A 143 19.06 2.69 7.41
N THR A 144 20.17 2.68 6.68
CA THR A 144 20.16 2.51 5.20
C THR A 144 19.65 1.12 4.83
N ALA A 145 20.11 0.10 5.55
CA ALA A 145 19.66 -1.26 5.38
C ALA A 145 18.18 -1.46 5.77
N LEU A 146 17.72 -0.79 6.83
CA LEU A 146 16.32 -0.81 7.24
C LEU A 146 15.43 -0.12 6.21
N GLY A 147 15.84 1.05 5.70
CA GLY A 147 15.15 1.77 4.64
C GLY A 147 15.01 0.94 3.37
N LEU A 148 16.11 0.33 2.91
CA LEU A 148 16.12 -0.55 1.72
C LEU A 148 15.47 -1.93 1.94
N ALA A 149 15.27 -2.32 3.21
CA ALA A 149 14.53 -3.53 3.56
C ALA A 149 13.01 -3.32 3.55
N VAL A 150 12.55 -2.07 3.60
CA VAL A 150 11.14 -1.68 3.59
C VAL A 150 10.77 -1.11 2.22
N GLU A 151 11.48 -0.11 1.71
CA GLU A 151 11.29 0.46 0.38
C GLU A 151 12.42 0.01 -0.57
N PRO A 152 12.15 -0.27 -1.85
CA PRO A 152 10.91 -0.02 -2.59
C PRO A 152 9.83 -1.11 -2.47
N ALA A 153 10.07 -2.17 -1.69
CA ALA A 153 9.20 -3.34 -1.64
C ALA A 153 7.76 -2.97 -1.26
N VAL A 154 7.59 -2.24 -0.15
CA VAL A 154 6.28 -1.89 0.38
C VAL A 154 5.49 -1.03 -0.60
N SER A 155 6.07 0.06 -1.11
CA SER A 155 5.36 0.93 -2.06
C SER A 155 5.01 0.19 -3.36
N ALA A 156 5.95 -0.54 -3.96
CA ALA A 156 5.72 -1.24 -5.22
C ALA A 156 4.70 -2.38 -5.08
N GLU A 157 4.83 -3.23 -4.07
CA GLU A 157 3.91 -4.35 -3.84
C GLU A 157 2.52 -3.85 -3.49
N THR A 158 2.40 -2.84 -2.63
CA THR A 158 1.09 -2.28 -2.27
C THR A 158 0.43 -1.64 -3.50
N LEU A 159 1.18 -0.90 -4.32
CA LEU A 159 0.64 -0.34 -5.55
C LEU A 159 0.20 -1.44 -6.52
N PHE A 160 1.03 -2.47 -6.69
CA PHE A 160 0.74 -3.57 -7.60
C PHE A 160 -0.45 -4.42 -7.15
N PHE A 161 -0.45 -4.93 -5.92
CA PHE A 161 -1.52 -5.82 -5.46
C PHE A 161 -2.81 -5.07 -5.16
N ASN A 162 -2.76 -3.95 -4.44
CA ASN A 162 -3.98 -3.27 -3.97
C ASN A 162 -4.61 -2.35 -5.02
N VAL A 163 -3.82 -1.80 -5.95
CA VAL A 163 -4.35 -0.96 -7.05
C VAL A 163 -4.32 -1.73 -8.36
N GLY A 164 -3.17 -2.26 -8.76
CA GLY A 164 -3.02 -3.01 -10.01
C GLY A 164 -3.93 -4.23 -10.08
N VAL A 165 -3.73 -5.22 -9.21
CA VAL A 165 -4.41 -6.52 -9.27
C VAL A 165 -5.84 -6.42 -8.73
N LEU A 166 -6.02 -5.93 -7.51
CA LEU A 166 -7.33 -5.88 -6.85
C LEU A 166 -8.34 -5.04 -7.63
N MET A 167 -7.98 -3.81 -8.00
CA MET A 167 -8.93 -2.92 -8.69
C MET A 167 -9.11 -3.29 -10.16
N ALA A 168 -8.08 -3.78 -10.86
CA ALA A 168 -8.27 -4.25 -12.23
C ALA A 168 -9.14 -5.51 -12.28
N THR A 169 -8.94 -6.46 -11.36
CA THR A 169 -9.80 -7.64 -11.26
C THR A 169 -11.23 -7.23 -10.95
N THR A 170 -11.41 -6.25 -10.05
CA THR A 170 -12.74 -5.69 -9.74
C THR A 170 -13.38 -5.08 -10.99
N ALA A 171 -12.63 -4.28 -11.75
CA ALA A 171 -13.09 -3.62 -12.97
C ALA A 171 -13.52 -4.62 -14.05
N VAL A 172 -12.69 -5.63 -14.30
CA VAL A 172 -12.94 -6.68 -15.30
C VAL A 172 -14.18 -7.51 -14.92
N LEU A 173 -14.28 -7.95 -13.66
CA LEU A 173 -15.46 -8.69 -13.20
C LEU A 173 -16.72 -7.82 -13.27
N THR A 174 -16.62 -6.55 -12.89
CA THR A 174 -17.77 -5.61 -12.95
C THR A 174 -18.24 -5.45 -14.39
N PHE A 175 -17.34 -5.29 -15.35
CA PHE A 175 -17.66 -5.21 -16.77
C PHE A 175 -18.47 -6.44 -17.24
N PHE A 176 -17.99 -7.66 -16.94
CA PHE A 176 -18.70 -8.87 -17.35
C PHE A 176 -20.05 -9.02 -16.67
N LEU A 177 -20.14 -8.76 -15.36
CA LEU A 177 -21.40 -8.88 -14.60
C LEU A 177 -22.46 -7.88 -15.07
N VAL A 178 -22.06 -6.62 -15.31
CA VAL A 178 -22.97 -5.59 -15.85
C VAL A 178 -23.43 -5.97 -17.25
N ARG A 179 -22.53 -6.48 -18.10
CA ARG A 179 -22.90 -6.95 -19.45
C ARG A 179 -23.84 -8.15 -19.42
N SER A 180 -23.80 -8.96 -18.36
CA SER A 180 -24.76 -10.04 -18.11
C SER A 180 -26.10 -9.56 -17.54
N GLY A 181 -26.30 -8.25 -17.37
CA GLY A 181 -27.56 -7.65 -16.90
C GLY A 181 -27.64 -7.44 -15.39
N MET A 182 -26.54 -7.61 -14.64
CA MET A 182 -26.50 -7.29 -13.22
C MET A 182 -26.47 -5.77 -13.00
N ASP A 183 -27.16 -5.30 -11.95
CA ASP A 183 -27.05 -3.90 -11.52
C ASP A 183 -25.60 -3.55 -11.16
N LEU A 184 -25.18 -2.32 -11.50
CA LEU A 184 -23.81 -1.86 -11.30
C LEU A 184 -23.37 -1.95 -9.83
N SER A 185 -24.25 -1.60 -8.88
CA SER A 185 -23.90 -1.62 -7.46
C SER A 185 -23.69 -3.05 -6.97
N ALA A 186 -24.57 -3.97 -7.37
CA ALA A 186 -24.45 -5.39 -7.07
C ALA A 186 -23.19 -6.00 -7.72
N ALA A 187 -22.92 -5.65 -8.98
CA ALA A 187 -21.74 -6.09 -9.71
C ALA A 187 -20.45 -5.64 -9.01
N ILE A 188 -20.37 -4.39 -8.55
CA ILE A 188 -19.20 -3.87 -7.82
C ILE A 188 -18.99 -4.65 -6.51
N VAL A 189 -20.04 -4.88 -5.72
CA VAL A 189 -19.93 -5.61 -4.44
C VAL A 189 -19.48 -7.05 -4.66
N ALA A 190 -20.10 -7.75 -5.60
CA ALA A 190 -19.70 -9.11 -5.97
C ALA A 190 -18.25 -9.16 -6.48
N SER A 191 -17.89 -8.23 -7.37
CA SER A 191 -16.54 -8.13 -7.94
C SER A 191 -15.48 -7.87 -6.88
N LYS A 192 -15.73 -6.94 -5.94
CA LYS A 192 -14.80 -6.65 -4.83
C LYS A 192 -14.62 -7.87 -3.93
N THR A 193 -15.71 -8.57 -3.60
CA THR A 193 -15.66 -9.77 -2.75
C THR A 193 -14.77 -10.84 -3.37
N VAL A 194 -14.98 -11.15 -4.66
CA VAL A 194 -14.15 -12.11 -5.39
C VAL A 194 -12.70 -11.60 -5.52
N SER A 195 -12.51 -10.33 -5.85
CA SER A 195 -11.18 -9.75 -6.07
C SER A 195 -10.34 -9.73 -4.79
N VAL A 196 -10.93 -9.53 -3.61
CA VAL A 196 -10.23 -9.64 -2.33
C VAL A 196 -9.66 -11.04 -2.15
N VAL A 197 -10.47 -12.08 -2.40
CA VAL A 197 -10.04 -13.47 -2.26
C VAL A 197 -8.94 -13.81 -3.27
N THR A 198 -9.17 -13.52 -4.56
CA THR A 198 -8.21 -13.86 -5.63
C THR A 198 -6.90 -13.09 -5.49
N THR A 199 -6.95 -11.81 -5.15
CA THR A 199 -5.73 -11.00 -4.95
C THR A 199 -4.96 -11.44 -3.71
N THR A 200 -5.66 -11.85 -2.65
CA THR A 200 -5.01 -12.40 -1.44
C THR A 200 -4.28 -13.71 -1.75
N LEU A 201 -4.88 -14.59 -2.56
CA LEU A 201 -4.20 -15.79 -3.02
C LEU A 201 -3.03 -15.47 -3.94
N ALA A 202 -3.17 -14.51 -4.86
CA ALA A 202 -2.07 -14.06 -5.71
C ALA A 202 -0.90 -13.50 -4.88
N PHE A 203 -1.20 -12.72 -3.84
CA PHE A 203 -0.21 -12.20 -2.89
C PHE A 203 0.51 -13.33 -2.16
N LEU A 204 -0.22 -14.35 -1.70
CA LEU A 204 0.34 -15.54 -1.08
C LEU A 204 1.27 -16.30 -2.03
N PHE A 205 0.81 -16.60 -3.26
CA PHE A 205 1.62 -17.33 -4.24
C PHE A 205 2.89 -16.57 -4.63
N TYR A 206 2.80 -15.24 -4.78
CA TYR A 206 3.95 -14.39 -5.02
C TYR A 206 5.00 -14.52 -3.90
N HIS A 207 4.58 -14.46 -2.63
CA HIS A 207 5.48 -14.59 -1.49
C HIS A 207 6.00 -16.01 -1.32
N ASN A 208 5.19 -17.03 -1.60
CA ASN A 208 5.60 -18.43 -1.59
C ASN A 208 6.74 -18.66 -2.60
N PHE A 209 6.55 -18.18 -3.83
CA PHE A 209 7.56 -18.23 -4.89
C PHE A 209 8.84 -17.47 -4.50
N ARG A 210 8.69 -16.27 -3.92
CA ARG A 210 9.83 -15.39 -3.64
C ARG A 210 10.70 -15.88 -2.47
N TYR A 211 10.10 -16.44 -1.43
CA TYR A 211 10.81 -16.70 -0.19
C TYR A 211 10.94 -18.18 0.18
N GLY A 212 10.15 -19.09 -0.42
CA GLY A 212 10.05 -20.48 0.04
C GLY A 212 9.39 -20.54 1.44
N GLY A 213 8.44 -21.44 1.65
CA GLY A 213 7.51 -21.31 2.78
C GLY A 213 7.60 -22.39 3.85
N SER A 214 7.96 -21.99 5.08
CA SER A 214 7.44 -22.61 6.32
C SER A 214 5.95 -22.28 6.46
N GLU A 215 5.11 -23.22 6.91
CA GLU A 215 3.64 -23.03 7.00
C GLU A 215 3.22 -21.79 7.79
N THR A 216 3.90 -21.48 8.91
CA THR A 216 3.57 -20.34 9.78
C THR A 216 3.73 -18.99 9.08
N SER A 217 4.76 -18.81 8.24
CA SER A 217 4.94 -17.55 7.50
C SER A 217 3.90 -17.37 6.40
N GLN A 218 3.42 -18.47 5.81
CA GLN A 218 2.38 -18.45 4.78
C GLN A 218 1.02 -18.03 5.34
N VAL A 219 0.69 -18.45 6.56
CA VAL A 219 -0.52 -17.99 7.27
C VAL A 219 -0.45 -16.48 7.54
N GLY A 220 0.69 -15.98 8.02
CA GLY A 220 0.90 -14.54 8.23
C GLY A 220 0.73 -13.74 6.93
N ILE A 221 1.35 -14.19 5.83
CA ILE A 221 1.21 -13.55 4.51
C ILE A 221 -0.25 -13.56 4.04
N LEU A 222 -0.95 -14.69 4.18
CA LEU A 222 -2.36 -14.81 3.79
C LEU A 222 -3.22 -13.80 4.56
N LEU A 223 -3.03 -13.70 5.89
CA LEU A 223 -3.76 -12.75 6.73
C LEU A 223 -3.42 -11.30 6.36
N LEU A 224 -2.15 -10.97 6.14
CA LEU A 224 -1.74 -9.65 5.71
C LEU A 224 -2.41 -9.27 4.38
N GLY A 225 -2.33 -10.15 3.38
CA GLY A 225 -2.99 -9.94 2.09
C GLY A 225 -4.50 -9.77 2.23
N PHE A 226 -5.15 -10.59 3.06
CA PHE A 226 -6.59 -10.48 3.31
C PHE A 226 -6.96 -9.13 3.94
N ILE A 227 -6.23 -8.71 4.97
CA ILE A 227 -6.48 -7.44 5.68
C ILE A 227 -6.28 -6.25 4.74
N THR A 228 -5.13 -6.17 4.05
CA THR A 228 -4.82 -5.03 3.18
C THR A 228 -5.76 -4.94 1.98
N ASN A 229 -6.09 -6.07 1.34
CA ASN A 229 -7.03 -6.11 0.22
C ASN A 229 -8.46 -5.77 0.67
N THR A 230 -8.91 -6.30 1.81
CA THR A 230 -10.24 -5.98 2.35
C THR A 230 -10.35 -4.49 2.67
N LEU A 231 -9.38 -3.93 3.40
CA LEU A 231 -9.37 -2.51 3.73
C LEU A 231 -9.35 -1.63 2.48
N THR A 232 -8.57 -2.01 1.46
CA THR A 232 -8.57 -1.30 0.16
C THR A 232 -9.93 -1.39 -0.51
N ALA A 233 -10.57 -2.56 -0.52
CA ALA A 233 -11.87 -2.75 -1.17
C ALA A 233 -12.99 -1.95 -0.49
N VAL A 234 -13.02 -1.91 0.85
CA VAL A 234 -14.08 -1.24 1.62
C VAL A 234 -13.87 0.26 1.75
N THR A 235 -12.63 0.75 1.71
CA THR A 235 -12.31 2.19 1.75
C THR A 235 -12.08 2.82 0.39
N HIS A 236 -11.83 2.01 -0.65
CA HIS A 236 -11.36 2.47 -1.95
C HIS A 236 -10.08 3.32 -1.88
N SER A 237 -9.17 2.96 -0.99
CA SER A 237 -7.90 3.65 -0.83
C SER A 237 -6.76 2.71 -0.54
N ILE A 238 -5.60 3.02 -1.10
CA ILE A 238 -4.33 2.34 -0.83
C ILE A 238 -3.77 2.67 0.56
N ILE A 239 -4.18 3.79 1.17
CA ILE A 239 -3.58 4.33 2.40
C ILE A 239 -3.61 3.31 3.55
N PRO A 240 -4.75 2.65 3.88
CA PRO A 240 -4.79 1.62 4.91
C PRO A 240 -3.81 0.48 4.66
N ALA A 241 -3.77 -0.01 3.42
CA ALA A 241 -2.90 -1.11 3.02
C ALA A 241 -1.42 -0.74 3.17
N TYR A 242 -1.04 0.44 2.68
CA TYR A 242 0.34 0.92 2.75
C TYR A 242 0.79 1.10 4.21
N MET A 243 -0.04 1.69 5.07
CA MET A 243 0.34 1.92 6.48
C MET A 243 0.49 0.61 7.26
N ILE A 244 -0.39 -0.36 7.05
CA ILE A 244 -0.30 -1.68 7.69
C ILE A 244 0.90 -2.47 7.15
N HIS A 245 1.06 -2.54 5.83
CA HIS A 245 2.16 -3.25 5.21
C HIS A 245 3.51 -2.64 5.56
N GLY A 246 3.64 -1.31 5.44
CA GLY A 246 4.85 -0.57 5.76
C GLY A 246 5.25 -0.69 7.22
N SER A 247 4.30 -0.52 8.14
CA SER A 247 4.57 -0.67 9.58
C SER A 247 4.91 -2.11 9.95
N GLY A 248 4.19 -3.09 9.39
CA GLY A 248 4.47 -4.51 9.56
C GLY A 248 5.91 -4.84 9.17
N ASN A 249 6.32 -4.44 7.97
CA ASN A 249 7.68 -4.68 7.48
C ASN A 249 8.72 -3.90 8.29
N LEU A 250 8.49 -2.62 8.60
CA LEU A 250 9.42 -1.81 9.37
C LEU A 250 9.73 -2.45 10.73
N PHE A 251 8.71 -2.80 11.50
CA PHE A 251 8.87 -3.39 12.83
C PHE A 251 9.49 -4.78 12.75
N GLN A 252 9.06 -5.61 11.80
CA GLN A 252 9.63 -6.93 11.56
C GLN A 252 11.14 -6.84 11.25
N LYS A 253 11.54 -5.97 10.31
CA LYS A 253 12.93 -5.81 9.90
C LYS A 253 13.78 -5.25 11.02
N ALA A 254 13.32 -4.19 11.69
CA ALA A 254 14.04 -3.59 12.80
C ALA A 254 14.20 -4.56 13.99
N SER A 255 13.20 -5.42 14.25
CA SER A 255 13.31 -6.47 15.26
C SER A 255 14.32 -7.54 14.85
N SER A 256 14.27 -8.02 13.61
CA SER A 256 15.24 -9.00 13.10
C SER A 256 16.67 -8.48 13.03
N ALA A 257 16.82 -7.16 12.90
CA ALA A 257 18.10 -6.45 12.91
C ALA A 257 18.62 -6.17 14.33
N SER A 258 17.89 -6.59 15.38
CA SER A 258 18.18 -6.25 16.78
C SER A 258 18.26 -4.74 17.06
N ILE A 259 17.63 -3.91 16.19
CA ILE A 259 17.50 -2.46 16.41
C ILE A 259 16.56 -2.20 17.58
N TRP A 260 15.44 -2.95 17.63
CA TRP A 260 14.60 -3.02 18.81
C TRP A 260 15.24 -3.99 19.80
N ALA A 261 16.05 -3.45 20.72
CA ALA A 261 16.80 -4.26 21.68
C ALA A 261 15.92 -5.06 22.65
N ASN A 262 14.67 -4.61 22.88
CA ASN A 262 13.68 -5.26 23.75
C ASN A 262 12.27 -4.69 23.50
N GLU A 263 11.27 -5.31 24.11
CA GLU A 263 9.85 -4.91 24.06
C GLU A 263 9.62 -3.45 24.51
N VAL A 264 10.45 -2.95 25.42
CA VAL A 264 10.40 -1.54 25.89
C VAL A 264 10.80 -0.58 24.77
N SER A 265 11.76 -0.97 23.92
CA SER A 265 12.19 -0.19 22.76
C SER A 265 11.06 -0.07 21.72
N VAL A 266 10.34 -1.17 21.50
CA VAL A 266 9.16 -1.23 20.62
C VAL A 266 8.03 -0.35 21.18
N ALA A 267 7.77 -0.43 22.49
CA ALA A 267 6.75 0.38 23.15
C ALA A 267 7.09 1.89 23.12
N LEU A 268 8.35 2.27 23.31
CA LEU A 268 8.79 3.66 23.21
C LEU A 268 8.64 4.21 21.79
N ALA A 269 8.98 3.42 20.77
CA ALA A 269 8.78 3.80 19.37
C ALA A 269 7.31 3.99 19.03
N LEU A 270 6.44 3.11 19.55
CA LEU A 270 4.99 3.26 19.44
C LEU A 270 4.54 4.57 20.10
N LEU A 271 4.99 4.88 21.32
CA LEU A 271 4.61 6.12 22.01
C LEU A 271 5.05 7.38 21.27
N VAL A 272 6.28 7.40 20.75
CA VAL A 272 6.81 8.54 19.97
C VAL A 272 6.01 8.71 18.68
N ALA A 273 5.71 7.62 17.99
CA ALA A 273 4.99 7.68 16.73
C ALA A 273 3.49 7.96 16.93
N LEU A 274 2.87 7.50 18.02
CA LEU A 274 1.53 7.91 18.46
C LEU A 274 1.50 9.41 18.78
N ALA A 275 2.49 9.93 19.51
CA ALA A 275 2.61 11.35 19.79
C ALA A 275 2.76 12.17 18.50
N GLY A 276 3.57 11.68 17.55
CA GLY A 276 3.71 12.27 16.22
C GLY A 276 2.41 12.26 15.41
N ALA A 277 1.68 11.15 15.41
CA ALA A 277 0.39 11.03 14.74
C ALA A 277 -0.66 11.97 15.34
N VAL A 278 -0.68 12.11 16.67
CA VAL A 278 -1.54 13.06 17.39
C VAL A 278 -1.15 14.50 17.02
N LEU A 279 0.15 14.85 17.02
CA LEU A 279 0.64 16.17 16.61
C LEU A 279 0.24 16.51 15.17
N LEU A 280 0.45 15.59 14.22
CA LEU A 280 0.02 15.75 12.83
C LEU A 280 -1.50 15.91 12.75
N GLY A 281 -2.25 15.08 13.49
CA GLY A 281 -3.70 15.18 13.59
C GLY A 281 -4.15 16.56 14.09
N PHE A 282 -3.50 17.11 15.11
CA PHE A 282 -3.78 18.46 15.61
C PHE A 282 -3.48 19.54 14.56
N ILE A 283 -2.34 19.47 13.89
CA ILE A 283 -1.96 20.43 12.83
C ILE A 283 -3.03 20.45 11.73
N PHE A 284 -3.47 19.28 11.27
CA PHE A 284 -4.44 19.18 10.18
C PHE A 284 -5.89 19.44 10.60
N ILE A 285 -6.26 19.17 11.85
CA ILE A 285 -7.58 19.55 12.38
C ILE A 285 -7.69 21.07 12.49
N LEU A 286 -6.62 21.75 12.89
CA LEU A 286 -6.55 23.21 12.95
C LEU A 286 -6.64 23.86 11.56
N ASP A 287 -6.08 23.20 10.54
CA ASP A 287 -6.12 23.64 9.14
C ASP A 287 -7.50 23.41 8.47
N SER A 288 -8.26 22.40 8.91
CA SER A 288 -9.58 22.05 8.34
C SER A 288 -10.76 22.92 8.82
N LYS A 289 -10.50 24.00 9.55
CA LYS A 289 -11.52 24.96 10.05
C LYS A 289 -11.62 26.24 9.22
N GLU A 290 -10.89 26.35 8.12
CA GLU A 290 -11.09 27.36 7.06
C GLU A 290 -11.87 26.75 5.88
#